data_AF-A0A1W9WW37-F1
#
_entry.id   AF-A0A1W9WW37-F1
#
_cell.length_a   1.000
_cell.length_b   1.000
_cell.length_c   1.000
_cell.angle_alpha   90.00
_cell.angle_beta   90.00
_cell.angle_gamma   90.00
#
_symmetry.space_group_name_H-M   'P 1'
#
loop_
_entity.id
_entity.type
_entity.pdbx_description
1 polymer ?
#
loop_
_entity_poly.entity_id
_entity_poly.type
_entity_poly.pdbx_seq_one_letter_code
_entity_poly.pdbx_strand_id
1 'polypeptide(L)'
;MAGINQINELTQSLGNESIGAPKTREKGEFSNVLTKALDKKPNNKTDKTEPPEMGNTKAPALGEITSTDLHIQDQSYVVSGKTDSLLELLDAYASKLEDPGVSLKSIAPVLEQISQNADNLLKETASLGTGENGLKDVATQTVVAAQTEYLKFQRGDYLS
;
A
#
# COMPACT_ATOMS: atom_id res chain seq x y z
N MET A 1 21.46 -37.64 8.18
CA MET A 1 21.65 -37.19 6.78
C MET A 1 21.07 -38.28 5.89
N ALA A 2 20.05 -38.10 5.05
CA ALA A 2 19.19 -36.99 4.70
C ALA A 2 17.80 -37.60 4.40
N GLY A 3 16.74 -37.05 4.97
CA GLY A 3 15.36 -37.49 4.72
C GLY A 3 14.63 -36.42 3.92
N ILE A 4 14.48 -36.65 2.62
CA ILE A 4 13.87 -35.74 1.65
C ILE A 4 12.35 -35.93 1.74
N ASN A 5 11.59 -34.93 2.19
CA ASN A 5 10.13 -35.01 2.19
C ASN A 5 9.58 -34.66 0.81
N GLN A 6 8.92 -35.64 0.20
CA GLN A 6 8.19 -35.54 -1.07
C GLN A 6 6.84 -34.84 -0.81
N ILE A 7 6.58 -33.75 -1.52
CA ILE A 7 5.29 -33.04 -1.51
C ILE A 7 4.33 -33.88 -2.36
N ASN A 8 3.34 -34.49 -1.73
CA ASN A 8 2.30 -35.23 -2.44
C ASN A 8 1.11 -34.28 -2.70
N GLU A 9 1.03 -33.72 -3.90
CA GLU A 9 -0.24 -33.27 -4.47
C GLU A 9 -1.04 -34.50 -4.87
N LEU A 10 -2.15 -34.76 -4.19
CA LEU A 10 -3.20 -35.60 -4.75
C LEU A 10 -4.57 -35.11 -4.33
N THR A 11 -5.23 -34.55 -5.34
CA THR A 11 -6.65 -34.25 -5.46
C THR A 11 -7.54 -35.27 -4.74
N GLN A 12 -8.29 -34.82 -3.74
CA GLN A 12 -9.39 -35.60 -3.17
C GLN A 12 -10.60 -35.51 -4.09
N SER A 13 -10.61 -36.40 -5.08
CA SER A 13 -11.82 -36.89 -5.73
C SER A 13 -12.38 -38.06 -4.90
N LEU A 14 -13.55 -37.86 -4.32
CA LEU A 14 -14.35 -38.89 -3.62
C LEU A 14 -15.80 -38.38 -3.72
N GLY A 15 -16.80 -39.09 -4.19
CA GLY A 15 -17.01 -40.48 -4.55
C GLY A 15 -18.54 -40.62 -4.61
N ASN A 16 -19.07 -41.30 -5.63
CA ASN A 16 -20.51 -41.49 -5.81
C ASN A 16 -21.08 -42.44 -4.74
N GLU A 17 -22.21 -42.09 -4.14
CA GLU A 17 -23.25 -43.06 -3.77
C GLU A 17 -24.64 -42.43 -3.87
N SER A 18 -25.56 -43.21 -4.45
CA SER A 18 -26.94 -42.85 -4.78
C SER A 18 -27.90 -43.32 -3.69
N ILE A 19 -28.94 -42.55 -3.39
CA ILE A 19 -30.38 -42.93 -3.37
C ILE A 19 -31.19 -41.84 -2.65
N GLY A 20 -32.21 -41.29 -3.32
CA GLY A 20 -33.29 -40.50 -2.71
C GLY A 20 -33.85 -39.42 -3.62
N ALA A 21 -35.09 -39.62 -4.10
CA ALA A 21 -35.92 -38.77 -4.98
C ALA A 21 -35.51 -37.28 -5.17
N PRO A 22 -35.52 -36.75 -6.40
CA PRO A 22 -35.25 -35.33 -6.63
C PRO A 22 -36.46 -34.52 -6.13
N LYS A 23 -36.39 -34.01 -4.90
CA LYS A 23 -37.23 -32.88 -4.51
C LYS A 23 -36.79 -31.69 -5.35
N THR A 24 -37.71 -31.24 -6.18
CA THR A 24 -37.66 -30.06 -7.03
C THR A 24 -37.02 -28.91 -6.26
N ARG A 25 -35.72 -28.69 -6.46
CA ARG A 25 -35.06 -27.44 -6.04
C ARG A 25 -35.63 -26.37 -6.95
N GLU A 26 -36.36 -25.42 -6.37
CA GLU A 26 -36.87 -24.25 -7.05
C GLU A 26 -35.72 -23.43 -7.64
N LYS A 27 -35.30 -23.80 -8.85
CA LYS A 27 -34.39 -23.04 -9.70
C LYS A 27 -35.14 -21.89 -10.42
N GLY A 28 -36.32 -21.52 -9.93
CA GLY A 28 -37.24 -20.61 -10.61
C GLY A 28 -37.59 -19.36 -9.81
N GLU A 29 -37.45 -19.36 -8.48
CA GLU A 29 -37.91 -18.23 -7.66
C GLU A 29 -37.06 -16.99 -7.87
N PHE A 30 -35.73 -17.13 -7.81
CA PHE A 30 -34.83 -16.00 -8.02
C PHE A 30 -34.94 -15.42 -9.43
N SER A 31 -35.00 -16.28 -10.46
CA SER A 31 -35.16 -15.83 -11.84
C SER A 31 -36.51 -15.15 -12.07
N ASN A 32 -37.59 -15.64 -11.47
CA ASN A 32 -38.91 -15.01 -11.57
C ASN A 32 -38.94 -13.63 -10.90
N VAL A 33 -38.27 -13.46 -9.75
CA VAL A 33 -38.17 -12.15 -9.08
C VAL A 33 -37.31 -11.18 -9.90
N LEU A 34 -36.19 -11.67 -10.48
CA LEU A 34 -35.30 -10.86 -11.30
C LEU A 34 -35.98 -10.38 -12.59
N THR A 35 -36.67 -11.27 -13.29
CA THR A 35 -37.42 -10.90 -14.51
C THR A 35 -38.58 -9.95 -14.19
N LYS A 36 -39.28 -10.17 -13.07
CA LYS A 36 -40.38 -9.28 -12.63
C LYS A 36 -39.91 -7.87 -12.26
N ALA A 37 -38.69 -7.72 -11.75
CA ALA A 37 -38.09 -6.41 -11.50
C ALA A 37 -37.62 -5.72 -12.79
N LEU A 38 -37.15 -6.50 -13.77
CA LEU A 38 -36.64 -5.99 -15.04
C LEU A 38 -37.76 -5.56 -16.02
N ASP A 39 -38.92 -6.23 -16.00
CA ASP A 39 -40.08 -5.90 -16.83
C ASP A 39 -40.93 -4.72 -16.32
N LYS A 40 -40.66 -4.22 -15.11
CA LYS A 40 -41.39 -3.07 -14.56
C LYS A 40 -40.88 -1.75 -15.16
N LYS A 41 -41.18 -1.52 -16.45
CA LYS A 41 -41.16 -0.19 -17.06
C LYS A 41 -42.35 0.65 -16.55
N PRO A 42 -42.20 1.98 -16.38
CA PRO A 42 -43.25 2.83 -15.83
C PRO A 42 -44.36 3.00 -16.87
N ASN A 43 -45.44 2.25 -16.71
CA ASN A 43 -46.59 2.38 -17.59
C ASN A 43 -47.51 3.48 -17.03
N ASN A 44 -47.48 4.64 -17.68
CA ASN A 44 -48.54 5.63 -17.57
C ASN A 44 -49.85 5.00 -18.06
N LYS A 45 -50.89 4.97 -17.20
CA LYS A 45 -52.29 5.30 -17.52
C LYS A 45 -53.18 5.21 -16.28
N THR A 46 -53.55 6.38 -15.78
CA THR A 46 -54.85 6.82 -15.22
C THR A 46 -55.73 5.78 -14.51
N ASP A 47 -55.89 5.96 -13.21
CA ASP A 47 -57.22 5.84 -12.60
C ASP A 47 -57.43 6.95 -11.55
N LYS A 48 -58.64 7.50 -11.53
CA LYS A 48 -59.00 8.76 -10.88
C LYS A 48 -59.45 8.48 -9.45
N THR A 49 -58.67 8.83 -8.43
CA THR A 49 -59.14 9.13 -7.07
C THR A 49 -58.17 10.12 -6.43
N GLU A 50 -58.76 11.04 -5.67
CA GLU A 50 -58.27 12.26 -5.00
C GLU A 50 -56.76 12.35 -4.67
N PRO A 51 -56.17 13.56 -4.74
CA PRO A 51 -54.75 13.74 -4.44
C PRO A 51 -54.52 13.62 -2.92
N PRO A 52 -53.76 12.62 -2.43
CA PRO A 52 -53.06 12.84 -1.19
C PRO A 52 -51.96 13.86 -1.48
N GLU A 53 -51.86 14.90 -0.64
CA GLU A 53 -50.76 15.86 -0.65
C GLU A 53 -49.43 15.10 -0.55
N MET A 54 -48.83 14.81 -1.70
CA MET A 54 -47.52 14.19 -1.76
C MET A 54 -46.52 15.31 -1.54
N GLY A 55 -46.17 15.50 -0.28
CA GLY A 55 -45.12 16.41 0.14
C GLY A 55 -43.91 16.30 -0.78
N ASN A 56 -43.41 17.45 -1.21
CA ASN A 56 -42.23 17.60 -2.04
C ASN A 56 -41.00 17.01 -1.33
N THR A 57 -40.82 15.69 -1.38
CA THR A 57 -39.53 15.07 -1.09
C THR A 57 -39.03 14.46 -2.37
N LYS A 58 -38.42 15.31 -3.20
CA LYS A 58 -37.39 14.89 -4.15
C LYS A 58 -36.40 14.05 -3.34
N ALA A 59 -36.49 12.73 -3.44
CA ALA A 59 -35.40 11.88 -2.99
C ALA A 59 -34.16 12.33 -3.77
N PRO A 60 -33.03 12.62 -3.10
CA PRO A 60 -31.83 13.02 -3.81
C PRO A 60 -31.42 11.82 -4.66
N ALA A 61 -31.39 12.02 -5.99
CA ALA A 61 -30.72 11.09 -6.88
C ALA A 61 -29.29 10.95 -6.39
N LEU A 62 -28.81 9.71 -6.22
CA LEU A 62 -27.43 9.43 -5.84
C LEU A 62 -26.52 10.15 -6.84
N GLY A 63 -25.86 11.21 -6.37
CA GLY A 63 -24.98 12.03 -7.19
C GLY A 63 -23.74 11.24 -7.60
N GLU A 64 -23.19 11.59 -8.76
CA GLU A 64 -21.91 11.06 -9.23
C GLU A 64 -20.79 11.44 -8.25
N ILE A 65 -20.09 10.45 -7.72
CA ILE A 65 -18.89 10.69 -6.92
C ILE A 65 -17.75 10.84 -7.92
N THR A 66 -17.38 12.08 -8.23
CA THR A 66 -16.17 12.37 -8.99
C THR A 66 -14.97 11.82 -8.23
N SER A 67 -14.25 10.87 -8.82
CA SER A 67 -13.01 10.36 -8.22
C SER A 67 -11.99 11.49 -8.18
N THR A 68 -11.43 11.75 -7.00
CA THR A 68 -10.26 12.61 -6.87
C THR A 68 -9.10 11.99 -7.64
N ASP A 69 -8.40 12.81 -8.41
CA ASP A 69 -7.29 12.44 -9.27
C ASP A 69 -6.30 11.48 -8.58
N LEU A 70 -5.98 10.36 -9.24
CA LEU A 70 -5.05 9.35 -8.71
C LEU A 70 -3.61 9.78 -8.99
N HIS A 71 -3.00 10.47 -8.02
CA HIS A 71 -1.59 10.85 -8.13
C HIS A 71 -0.68 9.65 -7.86
N ILE A 72 -0.27 8.94 -8.92
CA ILE A 72 0.76 7.91 -8.84
C ILE A 72 2.11 8.64 -8.85
N GLN A 73 2.71 8.79 -7.66
CA GLN A 73 4.04 9.39 -7.55
C GLN A 73 5.09 8.40 -8.08
N ASP A 74 5.98 8.89 -8.93
CA ASP A 74 7.09 8.09 -9.44
C ASP A 74 8.03 7.69 -8.29
N GLN A 75 8.21 6.39 -8.09
CA GLN A 75 9.02 5.85 -7.00
C GLN A 75 10.49 6.30 -7.14
N SER A 76 10.98 6.50 -8.37
CA SER A 76 12.32 7.02 -8.62
C SER A 76 12.48 8.45 -8.08
N TYR A 77 11.47 9.30 -8.26
CA TYR A 77 11.46 10.66 -7.71
C TYR A 77 11.48 10.66 -6.17
N VAL A 78 10.71 9.77 -5.54
CA VAL A 78 10.70 9.63 -4.07
C VAL A 78 12.08 9.21 -3.55
N VAL A 79 12.68 8.18 -4.15
CA VAL A 79 13.99 7.67 -3.72
C VAL A 79 15.11 8.66 -3.99
N SER A 80 15.08 9.37 -5.12
CA SER A 80 16.01 10.46 -5.41
C SER A 80 15.93 11.54 -4.34
N GLY A 81 14.73 12.06 -4.05
CA GLY A 81 14.56 13.11 -3.06
C GLY A 81 14.98 12.71 -1.64
N LYS A 82 14.74 11.44 -1.25
CA LYS A 82 15.22 10.93 0.04
C LYS A 82 16.72 10.70 0.09
N THR A 83 17.31 10.30 -1.03
CA THR A 83 18.77 10.17 -1.15
C THR A 83 19.42 11.54 -0.96
N ASP A 84 18.92 12.57 -1.64
CA ASP A 84 19.39 13.95 -1.49
C ASP A 84 19.24 14.46 -0.05
N SER A 85 18.08 14.21 0.56
CA SER A 85 17.82 14.59 1.96
C SER A 85 18.80 13.92 2.94
N LEU A 86 19.12 12.64 2.71
CA LEU A 86 20.08 11.91 3.53
C LEU A 86 21.51 12.45 3.33
N LEU A 87 21.88 12.80 2.10
CA LEU A 87 23.17 13.43 1.81
C LEU A 87 23.29 14.79 2.49
N GLU A 88 22.25 15.62 2.45
CA GLU A 88 22.24 16.92 3.14
C GLU A 88 22.41 16.77 4.67
N LEU A 89 21.78 15.75 5.26
CA LEU A 89 21.97 15.43 6.68
C LEU A 89 23.40 14.98 6.99
N LEU A 90 24.02 14.18 6.11
CA LEU A 90 25.42 13.76 6.25
C LEU A 90 26.39 14.94 6.13
N ASP A 91 26.16 15.87 5.21
CA ASP A 91 26.96 17.10 5.07
C ASP A 91 26.82 18.00 6.31
N ALA A 92 25.60 18.15 6.82
CA ALA A 92 25.36 18.90 8.04
C ALA A 92 26.01 18.23 9.26
N TYR A 93 26.03 16.89 9.31
CA TYR A 93 26.75 16.13 10.33
C TYR A 93 28.26 16.34 10.23
N ALA A 94 28.84 16.23 9.03
CA ALA A 94 30.27 16.44 8.79
C ALA A 94 30.69 17.85 9.22
N SER A 95 29.92 18.86 8.84
CA SER A 95 30.17 20.27 9.22
C SER A 95 30.16 20.47 10.74
N LYS A 96 29.29 19.77 11.47
CA LYS A 96 29.25 19.82 12.94
C LYS A 96 30.40 19.07 13.59
N LEU A 97 30.93 18.03 12.94
CA LEU A 97 32.08 17.27 13.41
C LEU A 97 33.39 18.07 13.31
N GLU A 98 33.48 18.95 12.30
CA GLU A 98 34.64 19.82 12.12
C GLU A 98 34.69 20.99 13.11
N ASP A 99 33.55 21.35 13.72
CA ASP A 99 33.48 22.45 14.69
C ASP A 99 33.85 21.99 16.11
N PRO A 100 35.02 22.40 16.66
CA PRO A 100 35.43 22.03 18.01
C PRO A 100 34.56 22.65 19.12
N GLY A 101 33.70 23.62 18.78
CA GLY A 101 32.70 24.20 19.70
C GLY A 101 31.46 23.33 19.89
N VAL A 102 31.25 22.32 19.04
CA VAL A 102 30.07 21.44 19.09
C VAL A 102 30.38 20.19 19.90
N SER A 103 29.58 19.91 20.93
CA SER A 103 29.74 18.69 21.72
C SER A 103 29.26 17.46 20.94
N LEU A 104 29.98 16.34 21.05
CA LEU A 104 29.53 15.06 20.47
C LEU A 104 28.13 14.66 20.96
N LYS A 105 27.78 14.99 22.22
CA LYS A 105 26.43 14.75 22.75
C LYS A 105 25.33 15.49 21.98
N SER A 106 25.62 16.69 21.48
CA SER A 106 24.67 17.46 20.66
C SER A 106 24.55 16.95 19.22
N ILE A 107 25.50 16.13 18.76
CA ILE A 107 25.50 15.51 17.43
C ILE A 107 24.70 14.19 17.43
N ALA A 108 24.67 13.47 18.56
CA ALA A 108 23.94 12.21 18.71
C ALA A 108 22.50 12.19 18.14
N PRO A 109 21.62 13.18 18.41
CA PRO A 109 20.25 13.16 17.86
C PRO A 109 20.21 13.28 16.33
N VAL A 110 21.15 14.03 15.72
CA VAL A 110 21.25 14.15 14.25
C VAL A 110 21.64 12.81 13.65
N LEU A 111 22.56 12.10 14.31
CA LEU A 111 23.03 10.80 13.84
C LEU A 111 21.95 9.71 13.94
N GLU A 112 21.09 9.78 14.94
CA GLU A 112 19.91 8.92 15.04
C GLU A 112 18.92 9.19 13.91
N GLN A 113 18.70 10.46 13.54
CA GLN A 113 17.92 10.82 12.36
C GLN A 113 18.54 10.29 11.06
N ILE A 114 19.88 10.37 10.91
CA ILE A 114 20.59 9.82 9.76
C ILE A 114 20.37 8.31 9.66
N SER A 115 20.51 7.56 10.76
CA SER A 115 20.27 6.11 10.79
C SER A 115 18.84 5.76 10.39
N GLN A 116 17.85 6.46 10.95
CA GLN A 116 16.44 6.22 10.62
C GLN A 116 16.12 6.52 9.14
N ASN A 117 16.68 7.61 8.59
CA ASN A 117 16.51 7.93 7.17
C ASN A 117 17.21 6.90 6.27
N ALA A 118 18.38 6.42 6.65
CA ALA A 118 19.09 5.37 5.93
C ALA A 118 18.29 4.06 5.89
N ASP A 119 17.71 3.64 7.01
CA ASP A 119 16.87 2.43 7.07
C ASP A 119 15.59 2.56 6.24
N ASN A 120 14.98 3.75 6.21
CA ASN A 120 13.81 4.02 5.38
C ASN A 120 14.17 4.05 3.89
N LEU A 121 15.27 4.71 3.54
CA LEU A 121 15.77 4.75 2.16
C LEU A 121 16.07 3.35 1.64
N LEU A 122 16.67 2.48 2.46
CA LEU A 122 16.96 1.09 2.08
C LEU A 122 15.71 0.28 1.76
N LYS A 123 14.60 0.51 2.48
CA LYS A 123 13.32 -0.16 2.20
C LYS A 123 12.71 0.31 0.89
N GLU A 124 12.84 1.59 0.59
CA GLU A 124 12.28 2.19 -0.61
C GLU A 124 13.10 1.85 -1.86
N THR A 125 14.42 1.77 -1.74
CA THR A 125 15.30 1.30 -2.82
C THR A 125 15.09 -0.18 -3.15
N ALA A 126 14.66 -0.99 -2.18
CA ALA A 126 14.27 -2.38 -2.43
C ALA A 126 13.01 -2.48 -3.31
N SER A 127 12.17 -1.44 -3.32
CA SER A 127 10.94 -1.38 -4.11
C SER A 127 11.13 -0.75 -5.49
N LEU A 128 12.34 -0.29 -5.85
CA LEU A 128 12.66 0.22 -7.17
C LEU A 128 12.65 -0.88 -8.23
N GLY A 129 12.10 -0.55 -9.40
CA GLY A 129 12.13 -1.41 -10.58
C GLY A 129 13.54 -1.60 -11.14
N THR A 130 13.71 -2.63 -11.97
CA THR A 130 15.00 -3.04 -12.56
C THR A 130 15.59 -2.04 -13.58
N GLY A 131 14.91 -0.94 -13.88
CA GLY A 131 15.38 0.11 -14.78
C GLY A 131 16.26 1.17 -14.12
N GLU A 132 16.27 1.23 -12.78
CA GLU A 132 16.81 2.34 -11.99
C GLU A 132 18.07 1.93 -11.21
N ASN A 133 18.90 1.08 -11.81
CA ASN A 133 20.07 0.52 -11.13
C ASN A 133 21.05 1.60 -10.64
N GLY A 134 21.25 2.67 -11.43
CA GLY A 134 22.15 3.76 -11.03
C GLY A 134 21.66 4.48 -9.76
N LEU A 135 20.37 4.81 -9.68
CA LEU A 135 19.78 5.44 -8.51
C LEU A 135 19.81 4.49 -7.30
N LYS A 136 19.53 3.21 -7.52
CA LYS A 136 19.61 2.18 -6.48
C LYS A 136 21.04 2.06 -5.93
N ASP A 137 22.05 2.09 -6.78
CA ASP A 137 23.45 2.00 -6.37
C ASP A 137 23.86 3.20 -5.54
N VAL A 138 23.56 4.42 -6.00
CA VAL A 138 23.86 5.66 -5.26
C VAL A 138 23.15 5.66 -3.91
N ALA A 139 21.85 5.40 -3.88
CA ALA A 139 21.08 5.36 -2.64
C ALA A 139 21.62 4.29 -1.67
N THR A 140 22.00 3.11 -2.17
CA THR A 140 22.60 2.04 -1.35
C THR A 140 23.96 2.47 -0.79
N GLN A 141 24.81 3.09 -1.59
CA GLN A 141 26.10 3.60 -1.14
C GLN A 141 25.93 4.67 -0.05
N THR A 142 24.99 5.59 -0.22
CA THR A 142 24.66 6.60 0.80
C THR A 142 24.19 5.95 2.10
N VAL A 143 23.33 4.92 2.04
CA VAL A 143 22.91 4.16 3.23
C VAL A 143 24.10 3.50 3.93
N VAL A 144 24.98 2.84 3.17
CA VAL A 144 26.17 2.17 3.73
C VAL A 144 27.10 3.18 4.40
N ALA A 145 27.32 4.34 3.78
CA ALA A 145 28.11 5.42 4.36
C ALA A 145 27.49 5.91 5.67
N ALA A 146 26.19 6.22 5.68
CA ALA A 146 25.46 6.66 6.86
C ALA A 146 25.55 5.66 8.03
N GLN A 147 25.35 4.38 7.76
CA GLN A 147 25.45 3.32 8.78
C GLN A 147 26.88 3.16 9.30
N THR A 148 27.87 3.33 8.44
CA THR A 148 29.29 3.27 8.85
C THR A 148 29.64 4.41 9.80
N GLU A 149 29.21 5.64 9.49
CA GLU A 149 29.41 6.79 10.39
C GLU A 149 28.66 6.62 11.72
N TYR A 150 27.43 6.09 11.68
CA TYR A 150 26.71 5.72 12.91
C TYR A 150 27.52 4.78 13.80
N LEU A 151 28.08 3.71 13.22
CA LEU A 151 28.88 2.73 13.95
C LEU A 151 30.18 3.32 14.51
N LYS A 152 30.88 4.17 13.73
CA LYS A 152 32.09 4.88 14.18
C LYS A 152 31.80 5.75 15.40
N PHE A 153 30.66 6.45 15.39
CA PHE A 153 30.25 7.29 16.51
C PHE A 153 29.93 6.48 17.75
N GLN A 154 29.18 5.38 17.62
CA GLN A 154 28.86 4.48 18.74
C GLN A 154 30.11 3.85 19.34
N ARG A 155 31.13 3.56 18.51
CA ARG A 155 32.43 3.05 18.96
C ARG A 155 33.25 4.11 19.71
N GLY A 156 32.95 5.39 19.51
CA GLY A 156 33.68 6.49 20.14
C GLY A 156 34.94 6.91 19.37
N ASP A 157 35.04 6.63 18.07
CA ASP A 157 36.23 6.98 17.26
C ASP A 157 36.53 8.48 17.22
N TYR A 158 35.55 9.33 17.57
CA TYR A 158 35.69 10.79 17.57
C TYR A 158 36.11 11.39 18.92
N LEU A 159 36.42 10.55 19.93
CA LEU A 159 36.86 10.99 21.27
C LEU A 159 38.38 11.19 21.40
N SER A 160 39.09 11.35 20.27
CA SER A 160 40.55 11.32 20.25
C SER A 160 41.23 12.67 20.49
#